data_AF-H0EWI7-F1
#
_entry.id   AF-H0EWI7-F1
#
_cell.length_a   1.000
_cell.length_b   1.000
_cell.length_c   1.000
_cell.angle_alpha   90.00
_cell.angle_beta   90.00
_cell.angle_gamma   90.00
#
_symmetry.space_group_name_H-M   'P 1'
#
loop_
_entity.id
_entity.type
_entity.pdbx_description
1 polymer ?
#
loop_
_entity_poly.entity_id
_entity_poly.type
_entity_poly.pdbx_seq_one_letter_code
_entity_poly.pdbx_strand_id
1 'polypeptide(L)'
;MIRNVQHCRIRNPTPDDFEGRRPKMNLSTHDEKLLGSHLGLTKETCDTMKSQTKIEHAFEMWEWLLEYAQSFESRHLFYEVSVPTYECNDPIETVYSDDFERDKIKNKWLEVMKDHPVEQAMKRANMASYEDDLASFKRQRSRVVHFLEDQYQREVKTWTKLCQFIQGYDLNAHTFFEEYPDDAYQRRTPGFKPDDHFWSLEERNDCAPEIAITYLRDCVDAFKRDMSSELKNTIRLHEYSLKKKNKSDDEQTTAKKRQSLECKRTRLMESLTRAYDDFDVAALRSNFKEVVDGLEEEFRRVRRARKALLTSDVLDKPEVDLGEDEDEVDDRIDWDATGWNTESKTVLAWAYWDFPDYYHTEDGWKKKEKVDQKVDEGVDIEPYWWNGL
;
A
#
# COMPACT_ATOMS: atom_id res chain seq x y z
N MET A 1 -3.53 16.76 -25.05
CA MET A 1 -4.93 17.20 -24.92
C MET A 1 -4.96 18.67 -24.51
N ILE A 2 -5.63 19.58 -25.23
CA ILE A 2 -5.74 21.01 -24.85
C ILE A 2 -7.16 21.27 -24.35
N ARG A 3 -7.33 21.50 -23.04
CA ARG A 3 -8.63 21.88 -22.45
C ARG A 3 -8.97 23.35 -22.81
N ASN A 4 -10.25 23.68 -22.92
CA ASN A 4 -10.79 25.04 -23.21
C ASN A 4 -10.56 25.62 -24.62
N VAL A 5 -10.35 24.79 -25.65
CA VAL A 5 -10.33 25.28 -27.03
C VAL A 5 -11.74 25.28 -27.60
N GLN A 6 -12.42 26.44 -27.58
CA GLN A 6 -13.77 26.60 -28.16
C GLN A 6 -13.77 26.50 -29.69
N HIS A 7 -12.64 26.80 -30.33
CA HIS A 7 -12.46 26.72 -31.78
C HIS A 7 -11.10 26.11 -32.13
N CYS A 8 -11.08 24.80 -32.40
CA CYS A 8 -9.93 24.17 -33.02
C CYS A 8 -10.12 24.25 -34.54
N ARG A 9 -9.44 25.21 -35.18
CA ARG A 9 -9.44 25.33 -36.65
C ARG A 9 -8.15 24.72 -37.17
N ILE A 10 -8.20 23.43 -37.49
CA ILE A 10 -7.11 22.77 -38.22
C ILE A 10 -7.15 23.34 -39.64
N ARG A 11 -6.23 24.25 -39.95
CA ARG A 11 -6.02 24.73 -41.32
C ARG A 11 -4.95 23.87 -41.98
N ASN A 12 -5.09 23.62 -43.27
CA ASN A 12 -4.00 23.04 -44.04
C ASN A 12 -2.77 23.95 -43.91
N PRO A 13 -1.57 23.40 -43.66
CA PRO A 13 -0.38 24.20 -43.51
C PRO A 13 -0.11 24.94 -44.82
N THR A 14 0.15 26.23 -44.70
CA THR A 14 0.50 27.11 -45.82
C THR A 14 2.01 27.07 -46.07
N PRO A 15 2.48 27.36 -47.30
CA PRO A 15 3.91 27.37 -47.61
C PRO A 15 4.75 28.24 -46.65
N ASP A 16 4.15 29.33 -46.13
CA ASP A 16 4.78 30.25 -45.19
C ASP A 16 5.02 29.63 -43.79
N ASP A 17 4.26 28.60 -43.42
CA ASP A 17 4.42 27.90 -42.13
C ASP A 17 5.72 27.06 -42.06
N PHE A 18 6.45 26.92 -43.18
CA PHE A 18 7.68 26.12 -43.30
C PHE A 18 8.96 26.94 -43.55
N GLU A 19 8.90 28.27 -43.42
CA GLU A 19 10.09 29.11 -43.53
C GLU A 19 11.02 28.90 -42.32
N GLY A 20 12.14 28.20 -42.53
CA GLY A 20 13.24 28.11 -41.56
C GLY A 20 13.68 26.70 -41.16
N ARG A 21 12.91 25.65 -41.48
CA ARG A 21 13.31 24.25 -41.25
C ARG A 21 12.80 23.32 -42.36
N ARG A 22 13.52 23.22 -43.47
CA ARG A 22 13.34 22.10 -44.41
C ARG A 22 14.51 21.13 -44.29
N PRO A 23 14.27 19.86 -43.94
CA PRO A 23 15.13 18.79 -44.42
C PRO A 23 15.09 18.82 -45.96
N LYS A 24 16.23 18.85 -46.63
CA LYS A 24 16.31 18.68 -48.08
C LYS A 24 15.98 17.23 -48.43
N MET A 25 14.69 16.88 -48.47
CA MET A 25 14.24 15.66 -49.12
C MET A 25 13.82 16.02 -50.54
N ASN A 26 14.51 15.47 -51.52
CA ASN A 26 14.12 15.51 -52.93
C ASN A 26 12.95 14.55 -53.13
N LEU A 27 11.74 14.96 -52.73
CA LEU A 27 10.53 14.23 -53.08
C LEU A 27 10.07 14.64 -54.47
N SER A 28 9.80 13.65 -55.30
CA SER A 28 9.26 13.77 -56.64
C SER A 28 7.89 14.44 -56.58
N THR A 29 7.60 15.36 -57.51
CA THR A 29 6.29 16.04 -57.67
C THR A 29 5.12 15.08 -57.92
N HIS A 30 5.38 13.78 -58.05
CA HIS A 30 4.33 12.77 -58.14
C HIS A 30 3.73 12.38 -56.77
N ASP A 31 4.47 12.55 -55.66
CA ASP A 31 4.06 12.11 -54.32
C ASP A 31 3.14 13.11 -53.60
N GLU A 32 3.16 14.40 -53.97
CA GLU A 32 2.30 15.43 -53.34
C GLU A 32 0.81 15.26 -53.68
N LYS A 33 0.46 14.63 -54.81
CA LYS A 33 -0.95 14.36 -55.17
C LYS A 33 -1.54 13.14 -54.45
N LEU A 34 -0.72 12.23 -53.95
CA LEU A 34 -1.16 11.05 -53.20
C LEU A 34 -1.41 11.36 -51.71
N LEU A 35 -0.69 12.31 -51.12
CA LEU A 35 -0.89 12.74 -49.74
C LEU A 35 -2.18 13.56 -49.53
N GLY A 36 -2.60 14.35 -50.53
CA GLY A 36 -3.81 15.18 -50.44
C GLY A 36 -5.14 14.40 -50.48
N SER A 37 -5.13 13.13 -50.90
CA SER A 37 -6.32 12.26 -50.98
C SER A 37 -6.38 11.19 -49.87
N HIS A 38 -5.28 10.96 -49.15
CA HIS A 38 -5.20 9.99 -48.05
C HIS A 38 -5.50 10.56 -46.66
N LEU A 39 -5.58 11.88 -46.50
CA LEU A 39 -6.09 12.53 -45.28
C LEU A 39 -7.60 12.71 -45.32
N GLY A 40 -8.31 11.74 -45.91
CA GLY A 40 -9.72 11.53 -45.65
C GLY A 40 -9.89 11.10 -44.20
N LEU A 41 -9.66 12.02 -43.26
CA LEU A 41 -10.21 11.95 -41.91
C LEU A 41 -11.70 11.69 -42.11
N THR A 42 -12.07 10.42 -41.97
CA THR A 42 -13.43 9.97 -42.21
C THR A 42 -14.33 10.77 -41.28
N LYS A 43 -15.57 11.00 -41.70
CA LYS A 43 -16.57 11.68 -40.86
C LYS A 43 -16.61 11.06 -39.45
N GLU A 44 -16.41 9.74 -39.34
CA GLU A 44 -16.17 9.03 -38.09
C GLU A 44 -15.03 9.63 -37.26
N THR A 45 -13.80 9.79 -37.77
CA THR A 45 -12.71 10.39 -37.00
C THR A 45 -13.01 11.81 -36.51
N CYS A 46 -13.71 12.63 -37.30
CA CYS A 46 -14.16 13.96 -36.87
C CYS A 46 -15.28 13.90 -35.81
N ASP A 47 -16.18 12.94 -35.91
CA ASP A 47 -17.27 12.75 -34.94
C ASP A 47 -16.71 12.18 -33.62
N THR A 48 -15.72 11.27 -33.68
CA THR A 48 -14.96 10.80 -32.50
C THR A 48 -14.20 11.93 -31.84
N MET A 49 -13.52 12.80 -32.62
CA MET A 49 -12.83 14.00 -32.10
C MET A 49 -13.76 15.02 -31.44
N LYS A 50 -15.03 15.06 -31.84
CA LYS A 50 -16.05 15.97 -31.26
C LYS A 50 -16.84 15.33 -30.14
N SER A 51 -16.81 14.01 -30.00
CA SER A 51 -17.51 13.33 -28.93
C SER A 51 -16.88 13.72 -27.59
N GLN A 52 -17.70 14.18 -26.66
CA GLN A 52 -17.27 14.44 -25.27
C GLN A 52 -17.14 13.13 -24.47
N THR A 53 -17.17 11.99 -25.15
CA THR A 53 -17.01 10.67 -24.55
C THR A 53 -15.61 10.62 -23.95
N LYS A 54 -15.53 10.36 -22.64
CA LYS A 54 -14.24 10.16 -21.97
C LYS A 54 -13.58 8.93 -22.60
N ILE A 55 -12.36 9.12 -23.13
CA ILE A 55 -11.53 8.05 -23.67
C ILE A 55 -10.58 7.62 -22.57
N GLU A 56 -10.45 6.32 -22.38
CA GLU A 56 -9.46 5.73 -21.49
C GLU A 56 -8.26 5.26 -22.28
N HIS A 57 -7.08 5.38 -21.68
CA HIS A 57 -5.84 4.88 -22.24
C HIS A 57 -5.16 3.94 -21.26
N ALA A 58 -4.73 2.78 -21.75
CA ALA A 58 -4.11 1.77 -20.89
C ALA A 58 -2.78 2.24 -20.31
N PHE A 59 -2.02 3.05 -21.06
CA PHE A 59 -0.75 3.61 -20.59
C PHE A 59 -0.92 4.64 -19.46
N GLU A 60 -2.02 5.42 -19.45
CA GLU A 60 -2.30 6.36 -18.34
C GLU A 60 -2.69 5.60 -17.07
N MET A 61 -3.47 4.53 -17.20
CA MET A 61 -3.85 3.68 -16.07
C MET A 61 -2.68 2.83 -15.53
N TRP A 62 -1.71 2.50 -16.38
CA TRP A 62 -0.54 1.71 -16.00
C TRP A 62 0.26 2.38 -14.89
N GLU A 63 0.44 3.70 -14.94
CA GLU A 63 1.17 4.44 -13.91
C GLU A 63 0.53 4.29 -12.52
N TRP A 64 -0.80 4.39 -12.45
CA TRP A 64 -1.54 4.21 -11.20
C TRP A 64 -1.53 2.77 -10.71
N LEU A 65 -1.62 1.79 -11.62
CA LEU A 65 -1.52 0.38 -11.25
C LEU A 65 -0.13 0.05 -10.69
N LEU A 66 0.91 0.63 -11.30
CA LEU A 66 2.27 0.49 -10.84
C LEU A 66 2.47 1.13 -9.47
N GLU A 67 1.96 2.34 -9.26
CA GLU A 67 2.02 3.02 -7.96
C GLU A 67 1.27 2.23 -6.89
N TYR A 68 0.08 1.71 -7.20
CA TYR A 68 -0.72 0.90 -6.28
C TYR A 68 0.02 -0.38 -5.89
N ALA A 69 0.51 -1.16 -6.86
CA ALA A 69 1.27 -2.38 -6.57
C ALA A 69 2.58 -2.08 -5.79
N GLN A 70 3.26 -0.97 -6.09
CA GLN A 70 4.45 -0.54 -5.36
C GLN A 70 4.17 -0.07 -3.93
N SER A 71 2.94 0.38 -3.63
CA SER A 71 2.60 0.89 -2.31
C SER A 71 2.61 -0.21 -1.24
N PHE A 72 2.35 -1.47 -1.63
CA PHE A 72 2.49 -2.66 -0.78
C PHE A 72 3.91 -3.23 -0.74
N GLU A 73 4.83 -2.66 -1.51
CA GLU A 73 6.19 -3.15 -1.65
C GLU A 73 7.20 -2.17 -1.06
N SER A 74 7.69 -2.50 0.15
CA SER A 74 8.79 -1.77 0.76
C SER A 74 10.12 -1.96 0.01
N ARG A 75 10.20 -2.90 -0.95
CA ARG A 75 11.45 -3.24 -1.66
C ARG A 75 11.52 -2.58 -3.04
N HIS A 76 12.68 -1.98 -3.34
CA HIS A 76 12.96 -1.34 -4.63
C HIS A 76 12.94 -2.33 -5.82
N LEU A 77 13.19 -3.62 -5.56
CA LEU A 77 13.35 -4.66 -6.59
C LEU A 77 12.08 -4.93 -7.39
N PHE A 78 10.90 -4.55 -6.87
CA PHE A 78 9.65 -4.67 -7.60
C PHE A 78 9.65 -3.84 -8.90
N TYR A 79 10.31 -2.68 -8.88
CA TYR A 79 10.41 -1.79 -10.05
C TYR A 79 11.10 -2.49 -11.23
N GLU A 80 12.19 -3.20 -10.97
CA GLU A 80 13.00 -3.87 -12.01
C GLU A 80 12.24 -4.99 -12.73
N VAL A 81 11.24 -5.62 -12.09
CA VAL A 81 10.39 -6.63 -12.74
C VAL A 81 9.27 -5.99 -13.56
N SER A 82 8.78 -4.85 -13.09
CA SER A 82 7.64 -4.17 -13.68
C SER A 82 7.99 -3.34 -14.92
N VAL A 83 9.21 -2.82 -15.03
CA VAL A 83 9.67 -2.16 -16.26
C VAL A 83 10.12 -3.25 -17.24
N PRO A 84 9.64 -3.27 -18.49
CA PRO A 84 10.16 -4.22 -19.45
C PRO A 84 11.60 -3.83 -19.67
N THR A 85 12.53 -4.71 -19.28
CA THR A 85 13.81 -4.73 -19.96
C THR A 85 13.47 -5.07 -21.39
N TYR A 86 13.34 -4.06 -22.24
CA TYR A 86 13.52 -4.24 -23.67
C TYR A 86 14.96 -4.75 -23.81
N GLU A 87 15.15 -6.05 -23.60
CA GLU A 87 16.07 -6.79 -24.44
C GLU A 87 15.50 -6.54 -25.82
N CYS A 88 16.00 -5.48 -26.47
CA CYS A 88 15.81 -5.22 -27.88
C CYS A 88 16.07 -6.55 -28.56
N ASN A 89 15.00 -7.24 -28.93
CA ASN A 89 15.04 -8.28 -29.94
C ASN A 89 15.17 -7.64 -31.33
N ASP A 90 15.48 -6.34 -31.41
CA ASP A 90 16.20 -5.84 -32.56
C ASP A 90 17.44 -6.72 -32.71
N PRO A 91 17.63 -7.41 -33.84
CA PRO A 91 18.93 -7.86 -34.22
C PRO A 91 19.75 -6.60 -34.49
N ILE A 92 20.21 -5.92 -33.44
CA ILE A 92 21.41 -5.13 -33.51
C ILE A 92 22.46 -6.18 -33.85
N GLU A 93 22.78 -6.24 -35.14
CA GLU A 93 23.98 -6.84 -35.69
C GLU A 93 25.08 -6.72 -34.63
N THR A 94 25.37 -7.83 -33.96
CA THR A 94 26.48 -7.99 -33.04
C THR A 94 27.75 -7.93 -33.86
N VAL A 95 28.08 -6.72 -34.28
CA VAL A 95 29.29 -6.36 -34.97
C VAL A 95 30.18 -5.74 -33.89
N TYR A 96 31.03 -6.61 -33.34
CA TYR A 96 32.13 -6.34 -32.40
C TYR A 96 31.78 -6.16 -30.92
N SER A 97 31.78 -7.27 -30.16
CA SER A 97 32.67 -7.42 -28.99
C SER A 97 32.58 -8.86 -28.48
N ASP A 98 33.53 -9.69 -28.89
CA ASP A 98 33.61 -11.13 -28.59
C ASP A 98 34.19 -11.42 -27.18
N ASP A 99 34.46 -10.39 -26.36
CA ASP A 99 35.24 -10.53 -25.12
C ASP A 99 34.51 -10.09 -23.84
N PHE A 100 33.22 -9.74 -23.92
CA PHE A 100 32.39 -9.64 -22.72
C PHE A 100 31.51 -10.87 -22.59
N GLU A 101 32.10 -11.98 -22.13
CA GLU A 101 31.41 -12.92 -21.24
C GLU A 101 31.03 -12.17 -19.96
N ARG A 102 30.14 -11.18 -20.10
CA ARG A 102 29.45 -10.54 -19.00
C ARG A 102 28.58 -11.66 -18.49
N ASP A 103 29.08 -12.35 -17.46
CA ASP A 103 28.44 -13.48 -16.82
C ASP A 103 26.93 -13.31 -16.94
N LYS A 104 26.30 -14.16 -17.77
CA LYS A 104 24.87 -14.44 -17.68
C LYS A 104 24.67 -15.09 -16.31
N ILE A 105 24.84 -14.31 -15.26
CA ILE A 105 24.17 -14.52 -14.00
C ILE A 105 22.72 -14.38 -14.40
N LYS A 106 22.15 -15.48 -14.91
CA LYS A 106 20.71 -15.67 -14.98
C LYS A 106 20.25 -15.23 -13.61
N ASN A 107 19.57 -14.10 -13.59
CA ASN A 107 19.09 -13.50 -12.37
C ASN A 107 18.08 -14.51 -11.82
N LYS A 108 18.55 -15.47 -11.01
CA LYS A 108 17.74 -16.56 -10.48
C LYS A 108 16.54 -16.02 -9.70
N TRP A 109 16.67 -14.77 -9.22
CA TRP A 109 15.59 -14.00 -8.64
C TRP A 109 14.49 -13.64 -9.65
N LEU A 110 14.82 -13.26 -10.89
CA LEU A 110 13.86 -13.03 -11.97
C LEU A 110 13.11 -14.31 -12.32
N GLU A 111 13.74 -15.49 -12.16
CA GLU A 111 13.06 -16.77 -12.36
C GLU A 111 12.03 -17.07 -11.25
N VAL A 112 12.30 -16.71 -9.99
CA VAL A 112 11.35 -16.92 -8.89
C VAL A 112 10.26 -15.85 -8.85
N MET A 113 10.59 -14.60 -9.18
CA MET A 113 9.61 -13.51 -9.32
C MET A 113 8.62 -13.78 -10.46
N LYS A 114 8.99 -14.59 -11.46
CA LYS A 114 8.06 -15.03 -12.51
C LYS A 114 6.89 -15.81 -11.95
N ASP A 115 6.96 -16.39 -10.76
CA ASP A 115 5.89 -17.24 -10.23
C ASP A 115 4.91 -16.47 -9.34
N HIS A 116 5.21 -15.22 -8.96
CA HIS A 116 4.28 -14.45 -8.14
C HIS A 116 3.12 -13.88 -9.00
N PRO A 117 1.85 -14.10 -8.62
CA PRO A 117 0.69 -13.73 -9.44
C PRO A 117 0.61 -12.24 -9.77
N VAL A 118 0.93 -11.37 -8.81
CA VAL A 118 0.96 -9.90 -9.03
C VAL A 118 2.00 -9.53 -10.09
N GLU A 119 3.22 -10.01 -10.01
CA GLU A 119 4.33 -9.72 -10.92
C GLU A 119 4.03 -10.22 -12.33
N GLN A 120 3.45 -11.43 -12.44
CA GLN A 120 2.98 -11.95 -13.73
C GLN A 120 1.90 -11.05 -14.34
N ALA A 121 0.91 -10.66 -13.54
CA ALA A 121 -0.18 -9.81 -14.01
C ALA A 121 0.33 -8.40 -14.36
N MET A 122 1.21 -7.82 -13.54
CA MET A 122 1.88 -6.55 -13.80
C MET A 122 2.67 -6.57 -15.10
N LYS A 123 3.47 -7.61 -15.34
CA LYS A 123 4.22 -7.75 -16.60
C LYS A 123 3.29 -7.78 -17.82
N ARG A 124 2.17 -8.50 -17.72
CA ARG A 124 1.17 -8.59 -18.80
C ARG A 124 0.38 -7.30 -18.97
N ALA A 125 0.03 -6.63 -17.88
CA ALA A 125 -0.61 -5.31 -17.91
C ALA A 125 0.29 -4.30 -18.60
N ASN A 126 1.60 -4.32 -18.31
CA ASN A 126 2.55 -3.44 -18.95
C ASN A 126 2.60 -3.63 -20.47
N MET A 127 2.73 -4.89 -20.93
CA MET A 127 2.71 -5.21 -22.36
C MET A 127 1.41 -4.73 -23.03
N ALA A 128 0.26 -4.98 -22.40
CA ALA A 128 -1.03 -4.50 -22.90
C ALA A 128 -1.10 -2.96 -22.93
N SER A 129 -0.45 -2.27 -21.99
CA SER A 129 -0.43 -0.81 -21.95
C SER A 129 0.37 -0.20 -23.11
N TYR A 130 1.46 -0.84 -23.54
CA TYR A 130 2.23 -0.42 -24.72
C TYR A 130 1.47 -0.61 -26.03
N GLU A 131 0.65 -1.65 -26.11
CA GLU A 131 -0.19 -1.95 -27.26
C GLU A 131 -1.52 -1.16 -27.23
N ASP A 132 -1.77 -0.40 -26.15
CA ASP A 132 -3.04 0.24 -25.80
C ASP A 132 -4.24 -0.74 -25.88
N ASP A 133 -4.00 -2.03 -25.57
CA ASP A 133 -5.04 -3.06 -25.45
C ASP A 133 -5.75 -2.93 -24.09
N LEU A 134 -6.74 -2.04 -24.07
CA LEU A 134 -7.54 -1.71 -22.89
C LEU A 134 -8.18 -2.94 -22.24
N ALA A 135 -8.71 -3.87 -23.04
CA ALA A 135 -9.40 -5.05 -22.51
C ALA A 135 -8.43 -6.02 -21.83
N SER A 136 -7.28 -6.29 -22.45
CA SER A 136 -6.25 -7.11 -21.81
C SER A 136 -5.67 -6.42 -20.58
N PHE A 137 -5.46 -5.11 -20.62
CA PHE A 137 -4.97 -4.33 -19.49
C PHE A 137 -5.92 -4.45 -18.29
N LYS A 138 -7.21 -4.14 -18.44
CA LYS A 138 -8.20 -4.20 -17.35
C LYS A 138 -8.29 -5.59 -16.73
N ARG A 139 -8.24 -6.64 -17.56
CA ARG A 139 -8.21 -8.04 -17.08
C ARG A 139 -6.99 -8.34 -16.20
N GLN A 140 -5.81 -7.83 -16.53
CA GLN A 140 -4.61 -8.04 -15.70
C GLN A 140 -4.62 -7.14 -14.46
N ARG A 141 -5.05 -5.88 -14.60
CA ARG A 141 -5.28 -4.96 -13.48
C ARG A 141 -6.21 -5.59 -12.44
N SER A 142 -7.34 -6.15 -12.86
CA SER A 142 -8.30 -6.86 -12.00
C SER A 142 -7.62 -7.94 -11.14
N ARG A 143 -6.73 -8.75 -11.74
CA ARG A 143 -5.98 -9.78 -11.01
C ARG A 143 -5.05 -9.20 -9.96
N VAL A 144 -4.38 -8.10 -10.27
CA VAL A 144 -3.50 -7.40 -9.32
C VAL A 144 -4.32 -6.84 -8.16
N VAL A 145 -5.40 -6.10 -8.47
CA VAL A 145 -6.28 -5.50 -7.47
C VAL A 145 -6.89 -6.56 -6.58
N HIS A 146 -7.49 -7.61 -7.15
CA HIS A 146 -8.10 -8.70 -6.41
C HIS A 146 -7.13 -9.39 -5.46
N PHE A 147 -5.88 -9.63 -5.89
CA PHE A 147 -4.86 -10.22 -5.01
C PHE A 147 -4.46 -9.30 -3.86
N LEU A 148 -4.32 -8.00 -4.12
CA LEU A 148 -3.88 -7.02 -3.12
C LEU A 148 -5.03 -6.54 -2.22
N GLU A 149 -6.29 -6.74 -2.60
CA GLU A 149 -7.45 -6.27 -1.85
C GLU A 149 -7.53 -6.91 -0.46
N ASP A 150 -7.27 -8.22 -0.35
CA ASP A 150 -7.25 -8.89 0.97
C ASP A 150 -6.20 -8.28 1.90
N GLN A 151 -5.05 -7.84 1.36
CA GLN A 151 -4.03 -7.17 2.14
C GLN A 151 -4.47 -5.75 2.52
N TYR A 152 -5.01 -4.99 1.57
CA TYR A 152 -5.55 -3.65 1.82
C TYR A 152 -6.61 -3.67 2.93
N GLN A 153 -7.56 -4.61 2.89
CA GLN A 153 -8.61 -4.75 3.91
C GLN A 153 -8.05 -5.06 5.31
N ARG A 154 -6.96 -5.86 5.39
CA ARG A 154 -6.26 -6.07 6.67
C ARG A 154 -5.59 -4.80 7.17
N GLU A 155 -4.92 -4.05 6.28
CA GLU A 155 -4.30 -2.77 6.61
C GLU A 155 -5.35 -1.79 7.14
N VAL A 156 -6.47 -1.60 6.43
CA VAL A 156 -7.60 -0.77 6.86
C VAL A 156 -8.10 -1.19 8.24
N LYS A 157 -8.37 -2.49 8.45
CA LYS A 157 -8.89 -2.99 9.72
C LYS A 157 -7.93 -2.71 10.89
N THR A 158 -6.64 -3.02 10.73
CA THR A 158 -5.65 -2.80 11.79
C THR A 158 -5.40 -1.31 12.04
N TRP A 159 -5.32 -0.52 10.98
CA TRP A 159 -5.16 0.93 11.05
C TRP A 159 -6.33 1.60 11.78
N THR A 160 -7.57 1.26 11.42
CA THR A 160 -8.77 1.76 12.10
C THR A 160 -8.75 1.41 13.59
N LYS A 161 -8.37 0.18 13.96
CA LYS A 161 -8.23 -0.21 15.39
C LYS A 161 -7.19 0.65 16.10
N LEU A 162 -6.04 0.90 15.49
CA LEU A 162 -4.99 1.75 16.04
C LEU A 162 -5.45 3.21 16.19
N CYS A 163 -6.11 3.78 15.17
CA CYS A 163 -6.66 5.13 15.22
C CYS A 163 -7.72 5.28 16.31
N GLN A 164 -8.69 4.35 16.39
CA GLN A 164 -9.72 4.35 17.43
C GLN A 164 -9.10 4.23 18.83
N PHE A 165 -8.06 3.41 18.97
CA PHE A 165 -7.30 3.33 20.20
C PHE A 165 -6.67 4.69 20.52
N ILE A 166 -5.89 5.27 19.60
CA ILE A 166 -5.21 6.56 19.80
C ILE A 166 -6.21 7.69 20.14
N GLN A 167 -7.28 7.84 19.35
CA GLN A 167 -8.33 8.84 19.56
C GLN A 167 -9.12 8.64 20.86
N GLY A 168 -9.15 7.39 21.31
CA GLY A 168 -9.73 7.01 22.57
C GLY A 168 -8.98 7.52 23.79
N TYR A 169 -7.68 7.79 23.67
CA TYR A 169 -6.87 8.28 24.78
C TYR A 169 -6.54 9.76 24.60
N ASP A 170 -6.46 10.50 25.70
CA ASP A 170 -5.86 11.83 25.67
C ASP A 170 -4.35 11.68 25.49
N LEU A 171 -3.86 11.87 24.27
CA LEU A 171 -2.42 11.92 24.02
C LEU A 171 -1.77 13.16 24.68
N ASN A 172 -2.57 14.19 25.02
CA ASN A 172 -2.11 15.47 25.54
C ASN A 172 -2.33 15.65 27.03
N ALA A 173 -3.27 14.95 27.67
CA ALA A 173 -3.45 15.04 29.13
C ALA A 173 -2.28 14.45 29.93
N HIS A 174 -1.12 14.20 29.33
CA HIS A 174 0.05 13.55 29.91
C HIS A 174 -0.20 12.10 30.37
N THR A 175 -1.45 11.66 30.54
CA THR A 175 -1.85 10.35 31.07
C THR A 175 -1.51 9.13 30.21
N PHE A 176 -1.30 9.30 28.89
CA PHE A 176 -1.12 8.13 28.00
C PHE A 176 0.22 7.40 28.23
N PHE A 177 1.26 8.13 28.61
CA PHE A 177 2.56 7.58 28.98
C PHE A 177 3.07 8.17 30.31
N GLU A 178 2.23 8.81 31.13
CA GLU A 178 2.70 9.50 32.32
C GLU A 178 3.53 8.59 33.22
N GLU A 179 4.51 9.19 33.90
CA GLU A 179 5.21 8.53 34.99
C GLU A 179 4.16 8.05 35.99
N TYR A 180 4.00 6.73 36.06
CA TYR A 180 3.20 6.13 37.10
C TYR A 180 3.71 6.69 38.44
N PRO A 181 2.80 7.02 39.37
CA PRO A 181 3.21 7.23 40.75
C PRO A 181 4.11 6.05 41.17
N ASP A 182 5.32 6.34 41.68
CA ASP A 182 6.35 5.35 42.08
C ASP A 182 5.80 4.17 42.92
N ASP A 183 4.65 4.38 43.56
CA ASP A 183 3.91 3.47 44.42
C ASP A 183 3.01 2.45 43.69
N ALA A 184 2.59 2.69 42.44
CA ALA A 184 1.83 1.70 41.65
C ALA A 184 2.71 0.49 41.24
N TYR A 185 4.00 0.74 41.01
CA TYR A 185 4.94 -0.28 40.50
C TYR A 185 5.41 -1.31 41.52
N GLN A 186 5.32 -1.02 42.82
CA GLN A 186 5.67 -2.00 43.86
C GLN A 186 4.73 -3.22 43.84
N ARG A 187 3.57 -3.14 43.18
CA ARG A 187 2.60 -4.24 43.03
C ARG A 187 2.98 -5.29 41.97
N ARG A 188 3.92 -5.03 41.05
CA ARG A 188 4.45 -6.03 40.11
C ARG A 188 5.56 -6.90 40.72
N THR A 189 5.69 -6.93 42.04
CA THR A 189 6.62 -7.84 42.72
C THR A 189 6.15 -9.30 42.62
N PRO A 190 7.06 -10.29 42.43
CA PRO A 190 6.69 -11.70 42.34
C PRO A 190 6.10 -12.17 43.67
N GLY A 191 4.77 -12.29 43.74
CA GLY A 191 4.06 -12.69 44.97
C GLY A 191 2.66 -12.11 45.13
N PHE A 192 2.28 -11.12 44.32
CA PHE A 192 0.90 -10.62 44.30
C PHE A 192 -0.04 -11.70 43.75
N LYS A 193 -0.94 -12.22 44.59
CA LYS A 193 -2.01 -13.11 44.17
C LYS A 193 -3.20 -12.24 43.77
N PRO A 194 -3.60 -12.23 42.49
CA PRO A 194 -4.80 -11.52 42.08
C PRO A 194 -6.00 -12.33 42.57
N ASP A 195 -6.45 -12.06 43.79
CA ASP A 195 -7.73 -12.58 44.27
C ASP A 195 -8.84 -11.75 43.62
N ASP A 196 -9.46 -12.30 42.56
CA ASP A 196 -10.79 -12.10 41.94
C ASP A 196 -11.48 -10.70 41.92
N HIS A 197 -10.79 -9.61 42.23
CA HIS A 197 -11.35 -8.28 42.16
C HIS A 197 -11.19 -7.68 40.76
N PHE A 198 -12.36 -7.53 40.12
CA PHE A 198 -12.67 -6.65 39.00
C PHE A 198 -11.63 -5.53 38.84
N TRP A 199 -10.83 -5.60 37.76
CA TRP A 199 -9.82 -4.59 37.43
C TRP A 199 -10.45 -3.21 37.53
N SER A 200 -10.01 -2.42 38.52
CA SER A 200 -10.48 -1.05 38.70
C SER A 200 -10.11 -0.22 37.46
N LEU A 201 -10.81 0.89 37.21
CA LEU A 201 -10.53 1.74 36.05
C LEU A 201 -9.05 2.22 36.02
N GLU A 202 -8.42 2.32 37.19
CA GLU A 202 -7.00 2.62 37.36
C GLU A 202 -6.11 1.47 36.87
N GLU A 203 -6.41 0.22 37.23
CA GLU A 203 -5.62 -0.95 36.79
C GLU A 203 -5.78 -1.25 35.28
N ARG A 204 -6.78 -0.65 34.59
CA ARG A 204 -6.93 -0.72 33.13
C ARG A 204 -6.02 0.26 32.38
N ASN A 205 -5.64 1.37 33.02
CA ASN A 205 -4.67 2.29 32.44
C ASN A 205 -3.25 1.69 32.47
N ASP A 206 -2.99 0.77 33.41
CA ASP A 206 -1.69 0.13 33.60
C ASP A 206 -1.23 -0.78 32.45
N CYS A 207 -2.11 -1.08 31.49
CA CYS A 207 -1.83 -1.92 30.31
C CYS A 207 -1.89 -1.15 28.98
N ALA A 208 -2.13 0.17 29.01
CA ALA A 208 -2.30 0.96 27.80
C ALA A 208 -1.04 0.93 26.90
N PRO A 209 0.20 1.07 27.42
CA PRO A 209 1.40 0.96 26.59
C PRO A 209 1.56 -0.42 25.93
N GLU A 210 1.28 -1.50 26.65
CA GLU A 210 1.36 -2.88 26.16
C GLU A 210 0.37 -3.13 25.02
N ILE A 211 -0.86 -2.62 25.16
CA ILE A 211 -1.90 -2.71 24.13
C ILE A 211 -1.52 -1.85 22.92
N ALA A 212 -1.02 -0.63 23.16
CA ALA A 212 -0.54 0.26 22.10
C ALA A 212 0.55 -0.41 21.26
N ILE A 213 1.55 -1.01 21.91
CA ILE A 213 2.63 -1.76 21.25
C ILE A 213 2.07 -2.95 20.48
N THR A 214 1.06 -3.64 21.02
CA THR A 214 0.42 -4.78 20.36
C THR A 214 -0.32 -4.36 19.09
N TYR A 215 -1.18 -3.34 19.15
CA TYR A 215 -1.85 -2.82 17.96
C TYR A 215 -0.88 -2.28 16.91
N LEU A 216 0.22 -1.67 17.36
CA LEU A 216 1.26 -1.23 16.46
C LEU A 216 1.96 -2.40 15.77
N ARG A 217 2.24 -3.51 16.47
CA ARG A 217 2.79 -4.74 15.87
C ARG A 217 1.81 -5.33 14.85
N ASP A 218 0.53 -5.42 15.19
CA ASP A 218 -0.50 -5.92 14.30
C ASP A 218 -0.60 -5.07 13.02
N CYS A 219 -0.55 -3.75 13.14
CA CYS A 219 -0.48 -2.85 11.99
C CYS A 219 0.79 -3.12 11.17
N VAL A 220 1.98 -3.08 11.79
CA VAL A 220 3.26 -3.32 11.11
C VAL A 220 3.24 -4.65 10.33
N ASP A 221 2.64 -5.69 10.91
CA ASP A 221 2.50 -6.99 10.28
C ASP A 221 1.48 -7.00 9.15
N ALA A 222 0.37 -6.26 9.25
CA ALA A 222 -0.60 -6.12 8.15
C ALA A 222 0.00 -5.44 6.91
N PHE A 223 0.92 -4.47 7.10
CA PHE A 223 1.67 -3.83 6.02
C PHE A 223 2.77 -4.72 5.40
N LYS A 224 3.03 -5.92 5.94
CA LYS A 224 3.96 -6.85 5.30
C LYS A 224 3.24 -7.57 4.18
N ARG A 225 3.80 -7.50 2.98
CA ARG A 225 3.29 -8.23 1.82
C ARG A 225 3.24 -9.75 2.08
N ASP A 226 2.14 -10.36 1.65
CA ASP A 226 2.00 -11.81 1.60
C ASP A 226 2.94 -12.40 0.55
N MET A 227 4.12 -12.82 1.01
CA MET A 227 5.11 -13.51 0.18
C MET A 227 5.22 -14.98 0.54
N SER A 228 5.29 -15.82 -0.50
CA SER A 228 5.63 -17.25 -0.33
C SER A 228 7.00 -17.40 0.35
N SER A 229 7.21 -18.50 1.06
CA SER A 229 8.49 -18.80 1.71
C SER A 229 9.65 -18.89 0.71
N GLU A 230 9.38 -19.41 -0.48
CA GLU A 230 10.35 -19.50 -1.59
C GLU A 230 10.78 -18.11 -2.08
N LEU A 231 9.81 -17.21 -2.25
CA LEU A 231 10.09 -15.84 -2.63
C LEU A 231 10.89 -15.11 -1.54
N LYS A 232 10.47 -15.23 -0.28
CA LYS A 232 11.22 -14.67 0.87
C LYS A 232 12.67 -15.13 0.90
N ASN A 233 12.92 -16.43 0.70
CA ASN A 233 14.27 -16.98 0.67
C ASN A 233 15.09 -16.45 -0.51
N THR A 234 14.47 -16.34 -1.69
CA THR A 234 15.14 -15.84 -2.88
C THR A 234 15.54 -14.38 -2.74
N ILE A 235 14.66 -13.55 -2.18
CA ILE A 235 14.99 -12.14 -1.95
C ILE A 235 16.12 -12.03 -0.92
N ARG A 236 16.11 -12.81 0.17
CA ARG A 236 17.22 -12.85 1.14
C ARG A 236 18.56 -13.22 0.51
N LEU A 237 18.57 -14.23 -0.37
CA LEU A 237 19.77 -14.64 -1.10
C LEU A 237 20.26 -13.53 -2.05
N HIS A 238 19.34 -12.83 -2.72
CA HIS A 238 19.68 -11.72 -3.59
C HIS A 238 20.26 -10.53 -2.80
N GLU A 239 19.63 -10.14 -1.69
CA GLU A 239 20.16 -9.11 -0.79
C GLU A 239 21.55 -9.45 -0.26
N TYR A 240 21.77 -10.72 0.11
CA TYR A 240 23.09 -11.20 0.50
C TYR A 240 24.11 -11.08 -0.63
N SER A 241 23.73 -11.45 -1.86
CA SER A 241 24.59 -11.29 -3.04
C SER A 241 24.91 -9.83 -3.35
N LEU A 242 23.93 -8.92 -3.25
CA LEU A 242 24.13 -7.48 -3.43
C LEU A 242 25.08 -6.91 -2.37
N LYS A 243 24.89 -7.28 -1.09
CA LYS A 243 25.81 -6.89 0.00
C LYS A 243 27.24 -7.38 -0.23
N LYS A 244 27.40 -8.55 -0.84
CA LYS A 244 28.72 -9.11 -1.19
C LYS A 244 29.39 -8.38 -2.36
N LYS A 245 28.61 -7.95 -3.36
CA LYS A 245 29.12 -7.25 -4.56
C LYS A 245 29.37 -5.76 -4.32
N ASN A 246 28.50 -5.09 -3.56
CA ASN A 246 28.50 -3.63 -3.40
C ASN A 246 29.49 -3.14 -2.32
N LYS A 247 30.73 -3.65 -2.35
CA LYS A 247 31.85 -3.09 -1.57
C LYS A 247 32.49 -1.85 -2.22
N SER A 248 31.97 -1.37 -3.36
CA SER A 248 32.40 -0.10 -3.98
C SER A 248 31.25 0.90 -3.99
N ASP A 249 31.52 2.14 -3.58
CA ASP A 249 30.64 2.94 -2.72
C ASP A 249 29.53 3.81 -3.36
N ASP A 250 29.39 3.93 -4.69
CA ASP A 250 28.67 5.11 -5.22
C ASP A 250 27.25 4.93 -5.83
N GLU A 251 26.77 3.73 -6.18
CA GLU A 251 25.47 3.58 -6.89
C GLU A 251 24.26 3.22 -6.01
N GLN A 252 24.17 3.80 -4.81
CA GLN A 252 23.33 3.27 -3.72
C GLN A 252 22.22 4.21 -3.19
N THR A 253 21.65 5.14 -3.94
CA THR A 253 20.77 6.18 -3.35
C THR A 253 19.28 5.81 -3.22
N THR A 254 18.65 5.18 -4.23
CA THR A 254 17.20 4.88 -4.20
C THR A 254 16.85 3.55 -3.53
N ALA A 255 17.59 2.48 -3.82
CA ALA A 255 17.41 1.18 -3.18
C ALA A 255 17.73 1.21 -1.68
N LYS A 256 18.76 1.97 -1.24
CA LYS A 256 19.00 2.23 0.19
C LYS A 256 17.81 2.91 0.84
N LYS A 257 17.17 3.88 0.18
CA LYS A 257 16.12 4.72 0.80
C LYS A 257 14.84 3.93 1.12
N ARG A 258 14.43 2.97 0.28
CA ARG A 258 13.26 2.12 0.55
C ARG A 258 13.57 0.94 1.48
N GLN A 259 14.71 0.25 1.29
CA GLN A 259 15.21 -0.73 2.29
C GLN A 259 15.40 -0.07 3.67
N SER A 260 15.74 1.22 3.69
CA SER A 260 15.82 2.02 4.89
C SER A 260 14.48 2.17 5.60
N LEU A 261 13.32 2.14 4.93
CA LEU A 261 12.03 2.32 5.61
C LEU A 261 11.63 1.07 6.40
N GLU A 262 11.65 -0.12 5.80
CA GLU A 262 11.36 -1.38 6.52
C GLU A 262 12.39 -1.62 7.65
N CYS A 263 13.67 -1.31 7.39
CA CYS A 263 14.71 -1.39 8.41
C CYS A 263 14.52 -0.35 9.52
N LYS A 264 14.11 0.88 9.18
CA LYS A 264 13.81 1.94 10.15
C LYS A 264 12.65 1.52 11.04
N ARG A 265 11.54 1.06 10.45
CA ARG A 265 10.36 0.58 11.17
C ARG A 265 10.69 -0.57 12.12
N THR A 266 11.44 -1.57 11.65
CA THR A 266 11.89 -2.69 12.51
C THR A 266 12.74 -2.19 13.68
N ARG A 267 13.71 -1.30 13.43
CA ARG A 267 14.56 -0.72 14.48
C ARG A 267 13.76 0.13 15.46
N LEU A 268 12.78 0.90 14.98
CA LEU A 268 11.91 1.69 15.83
C LEU A 268 11.02 0.79 16.70
N MET A 269 10.49 -0.32 16.17
CA MET A 269 9.73 -1.30 16.96
C MET A 269 10.58 -1.98 18.04
N GLU A 270 11.84 -2.30 17.74
CA GLU A 270 12.80 -2.81 18.73
C GLU A 270 13.14 -1.75 19.79
N SER A 271 13.34 -0.50 19.36
CA SER A 271 13.60 0.64 20.24
C SER A 271 12.42 0.96 21.14
N LEU A 272 11.21 0.85 20.61
CA LEU A 272 9.95 1.00 21.35
C LEU A 272 9.82 -0.07 22.44
N THR A 273 10.10 -1.32 22.09
CA THR A 273 10.06 -2.44 23.05
C THR A 273 11.11 -2.23 24.16
N ARG A 274 12.34 -1.82 23.80
CA ARG A 274 13.39 -1.50 24.78
C ARG A 274 13.01 -0.32 25.68
N ALA A 275 12.46 0.75 25.12
CA ALA A 275 12.02 1.90 25.91
C ALA A 275 10.90 1.53 26.90
N TYR A 276 10.01 0.62 26.50
CA TYR A 276 9.00 0.05 27.39
C TYR A 276 9.64 -0.79 28.52
N ASP A 277 10.58 -1.68 28.20
CA ASP A 277 11.27 -2.53 29.17
C ASP A 277 12.14 -1.72 30.16
N ASP A 278 12.77 -0.64 29.68
CA ASP A 278 13.63 0.26 30.46
C ASP A 278 12.82 1.33 31.21
N PHE A 279 11.49 1.37 31.03
CA PHE A 279 10.58 2.39 31.56
C PHE A 279 10.94 3.83 31.13
N ASP A 280 11.58 3.99 29.97
CA ASP A 280 11.87 5.30 29.37
C ASP A 280 10.63 5.83 28.65
N VAL A 281 9.75 6.47 29.41
CA VAL A 281 8.50 7.10 28.95
C VAL A 281 8.72 8.05 27.77
N ALA A 282 9.78 8.86 27.82
CA ALA A 282 10.04 9.86 26.79
C ALA A 282 10.45 9.19 25.47
N ALA A 283 11.34 8.21 25.53
CA ALA A 283 11.73 7.42 24.36
C ALA A 283 10.56 6.58 23.84
N LEU A 284 9.74 6.01 24.72
CA LEU A 284 8.56 5.22 24.35
C LEU A 284 7.57 6.08 23.54
N ARG A 285 7.22 7.26 24.06
CA ARG A 285 6.33 8.21 23.37
C ARG A 285 6.88 8.65 22.02
N SER A 286 8.16 9.03 21.99
CA SER A 286 8.82 9.48 20.75
C SER A 286 8.86 8.38 19.70
N ASN A 287 9.26 7.16 20.09
CA ASN A 287 9.33 6.01 19.18
C ASN A 287 7.94 5.61 18.71
N PHE A 288 6.92 5.63 19.59
CA PHE A 288 5.54 5.29 19.24
C PHE A 288 5.02 6.24 18.16
N LYS A 289 5.11 7.54 18.41
CA LYS A 289 4.73 8.58 17.45
C LYS A 289 5.44 8.41 16.11
N GLU A 290 6.76 8.20 16.13
CA GLU A 290 7.51 8.05 14.88
C GLU A 290 7.11 6.81 14.07
N VAL A 291 6.77 5.69 14.72
CA VAL A 291 6.25 4.51 14.00
C VAL A 291 4.86 4.78 13.44
N VAL A 292 3.97 5.36 14.23
CA VAL A 292 2.59 5.68 13.81
C VAL A 292 2.60 6.65 12.62
N ASP A 293 3.37 7.74 12.68
CA ASP A 293 3.50 8.70 11.58
C ASP A 293 4.04 8.02 10.29
N GLY A 294 4.96 7.06 10.45
CA GLY A 294 5.49 6.27 9.34
C GLY A 294 4.45 5.35 8.69
N LEU A 295 3.66 4.66 9.51
CA LEU A 295 2.56 3.79 9.06
C LEU A 295 1.44 4.61 8.41
N GLU A 296 1.13 5.78 8.97
CA GLU A 296 0.12 6.69 8.44
C GLU A 296 0.45 7.16 7.02
N GLU A 297 1.71 7.55 6.78
CA GLU A 297 2.17 7.96 5.45
C GLU A 297 2.14 6.79 4.45
N GLU A 298 2.47 5.57 4.89
CA GLU A 298 2.38 4.36 4.05
C GLU A 298 0.92 4.04 3.71
N PHE A 299 0.02 4.05 4.70
CA PHE A 299 -1.41 3.83 4.52
C PHE A 299 -2.04 4.84 3.55
N ARG A 300 -1.73 6.14 3.72
CA ARG A 300 -2.20 7.18 2.79
C ARG A 300 -1.69 6.98 1.38
N ARG A 301 -0.45 6.51 1.22
CA ARG A 301 0.09 6.21 -0.11
C ARG A 301 -0.71 5.10 -0.78
N VAL A 302 -1.00 4.02 -0.05
CA VAL A 302 -1.83 2.91 -0.55
C VAL A 302 -3.22 3.41 -0.96
N ARG A 303 -3.90 4.16 -0.08
CA ARG A 303 -5.23 4.72 -0.36
C ARG A 303 -5.24 5.66 -1.57
N ARG A 304 -4.30 6.61 -1.65
CA ARG A 304 -4.21 7.53 -2.79
C ARG A 304 -3.98 6.80 -4.10
N ALA A 305 -3.09 5.81 -4.12
CA ALA A 305 -2.82 5.02 -5.31
C ALA A 305 -4.05 4.17 -5.72
N ARG A 306 -4.75 3.56 -4.75
CA ARG A 306 -6.00 2.81 -4.97
C ARG A 306 -7.07 3.71 -5.59
N LYS A 307 -7.32 4.86 -4.97
CA LYS A 307 -8.31 5.85 -5.42
C LYS A 307 -7.98 6.36 -6.82
N ALA A 308 -6.72 6.72 -7.09
CA ALA A 308 -6.29 7.17 -8.42
C ALA A 308 -6.49 6.07 -9.48
N LEU A 309 -6.14 4.82 -9.16
CA LEU A 309 -6.34 3.68 -10.04
C LEU A 309 -7.82 3.46 -10.37
N LEU A 310 -8.69 3.50 -9.38
CA LEU A 310 -10.11 3.19 -9.56
C LEU A 310 -10.90 4.36 -10.17
N THR A 311 -10.53 5.61 -9.87
CA THR A 311 -11.12 6.79 -10.54
C THR A 311 -10.67 6.97 -11.99
N SER A 312 -9.56 6.33 -12.39
CA SER A 312 -9.13 6.27 -13.79
C SER A 312 -9.97 5.34 -14.67
N ASP A 313 -10.80 4.48 -14.05
CA ASP A 313 -11.78 3.64 -14.74
C ASP A 313 -13.13 4.35 -14.83
N VAL A 314 -13.43 4.85 -16.01
CA VAL A 314 -14.55 5.73 -16.31
C VAL A 314 -15.67 5.01 -17.07
N LEU A 315 -15.31 4.07 -17.93
CA LEU A 315 -16.20 3.41 -18.88
C LEU A 315 -16.86 2.17 -18.27
N ASP A 316 -16.16 1.48 -17.37
CA ASP A 316 -16.70 0.33 -16.66
C ASP A 316 -17.10 0.73 -15.24
N LYS A 317 -18.09 0.02 -14.67
CA LYS A 317 -18.33 0.12 -13.24
C LYS A 317 -17.09 -0.43 -12.54
N PRO A 318 -16.50 0.28 -11.56
CA PRO A 318 -15.36 -0.25 -10.81
C PRO A 318 -15.72 -1.63 -10.26
N GLU A 319 -14.83 -2.60 -10.47
CA GLU A 319 -15.02 -4.00 -10.06
C GLU A 319 -15.04 -4.15 -8.53
N VAL A 320 -14.49 -3.17 -7.83
CA VAL A 320 -14.38 -3.13 -6.37
C VAL A 320 -15.10 -1.88 -5.89
N ASP A 321 -15.96 -2.06 -4.89
CA ASP A 321 -16.60 -0.94 -4.22
C ASP A 321 -15.54 -0.11 -3.48
N LEU A 322 -15.54 1.20 -3.73
CA LEU A 322 -14.64 2.12 -3.06
C LEU A 322 -15.04 2.34 -1.60
N GLY A 323 -16.30 2.06 -1.25
CA GLY A 323 -16.89 2.48 0.01
C GLY A 323 -17.04 4.00 0.08
N GLU A 324 -18.00 4.48 0.88
CA GLU A 324 -18.17 5.92 1.14
C GLU A 324 -16.99 6.49 1.97
N ASP A 325 -16.29 5.61 2.71
CA ASP A 325 -15.20 5.95 3.64
C ASP A 325 -13.89 6.41 2.96
N GLU A 326 -13.80 6.39 1.62
CA GLU A 326 -12.56 6.76 0.94
C GLU A 326 -12.22 8.26 1.07
N ASP A 327 -13.23 9.11 1.28
CA ASP A 327 -13.08 10.56 1.40
C ASP A 327 -12.91 11.07 2.84
N GLU A 328 -13.36 10.32 3.86
CA GLU A 328 -13.43 10.82 5.25
C GLU A 328 -12.15 10.60 6.09
N VAL A 329 -11.27 9.66 5.71
CA VAL A 329 -10.16 9.20 6.58
C VAL A 329 -8.81 9.81 6.19
N ASP A 330 -8.77 10.94 5.47
CA ASP A 330 -7.49 11.59 5.15
C ASP A 330 -6.98 12.48 6.29
N ASP A 331 -7.75 12.63 7.37
CA ASP A 331 -7.35 13.38 8.54
C ASP A 331 -6.09 12.79 9.19
N ARG A 332 -5.12 13.67 9.45
CA ARG A 332 -3.93 13.32 10.20
C ARG A 332 -4.26 13.07 11.65
N ILE A 333 -3.60 12.07 12.25
CA ILE A 333 -3.57 11.94 13.70
C ILE A 333 -2.98 13.25 14.24
N ASP A 334 -3.86 14.07 14.79
CA ASP A 334 -3.48 15.32 15.43
C ASP A 334 -3.00 14.99 16.85
N TRP A 335 -1.69 14.82 16.97
CA TRP A 335 -1.03 14.59 18.25
C TRP A 335 -1.23 15.76 19.23
N ASP A 336 -1.58 16.96 18.76
CA ASP A 336 -1.73 18.17 19.55
C ASP A 336 -3.21 18.54 19.79
N ALA A 337 -4.16 17.70 19.34
CA ALA A 337 -5.58 17.91 19.57
C ALA A 337 -5.89 17.93 21.08
N THR A 338 -6.38 19.08 21.55
CA THR A 338 -6.78 19.29 22.95
C THR A 338 -8.29 19.16 23.05
N GLY A 339 -8.78 17.93 23.22
CA GLY A 339 -10.20 17.68 23.44
C GLY A 339 -10.65 16.31 22.97
N TRP A 340 -11.24 15.56 23.88
CA TRP A 340 -11.96 14.33 23.56
C TRP A 340 -13.28 14.72 22.94
N ASN A 341 -13.65 14.12 21.81
CA ASN A 341 -15.08 14.01 21.52
C ASN A 341 -15.66 12.94 22.47
N THR A 342 -16.90 13.15 22.94
CA THR A 342 -17.55 12.24 23.89
C THR A 342 -17.83 10.86 23.26
N GLU A 343 -17.84 10.78 21.92
CA GLU A 343 -18.12 9.58 21.12
C GLU A 343 -16.96 8.57 21.14
N SER A 344 -15.70 9.02 21.20
CA SER A 344 -14.50 8.16 21.29
C SER A 344 -14.46 7.33 22.58
N LYS A 345 -15.08 7.81 23.67
CA LYS A 345 -15.14 7.05 24.95
C LYS A 345 -15.93 5.75 24.82
N THR A 346 -17.00 5.78 24.04
CA THR A 346 -17.84 4.60 23.77
C THR A 346 -17.10 3.56 22.92
N VAL A 347 -16.27 3.99 21.97
CA VAL A 347 -15.51 3.10 21.08
C VAL A 347 -14.40 2.35 21.82
N LEU A 348 -13.65 3.00 22.73
CA LEU A 348 -12.68 2.30 23.57
C LEU A 348 -13.33 1.25 24.47
N ALA A 349 -14.51 1.56 25.00
CA ALA A 349 -15.28 0.64 25.81
C ALA A 349 -15.81 -0.57 25.00
N TRP A 350 -15.51 -0.69 23.71
CA TRP A 350 -15.87 -1.82 22.87
C TRP A 350 -14.61 -2.49 22.28
N ALA A 351 -13.63 -1.72 21.81
CA ALA A 351 -12.35 -2.22 21.30
C ALA A 351 -11.52 -2.97 22.36
N TYR A 352 -11.60 -2.55 23.62
CA TYR A 352 -10.91 -3.21 24.74
C TYR A 352 -11.57 -4.55 25.14
N TRP A 353 -12.71 -4.91 24.55
CA TRP A 353 -13.55 -6.03 24.98
C TRP A 353 -13.60 -7.17 23.97
N ASP A 354 -12.84 -7.05 22.89
CA ASP A 354 -12.57 -8.11 21.91
C ASP A 354 -11.42 -9.03 22.40
N PHE A 355 -11.39 -9.32 23.72
CA PHE A 355 -10.52 -10.36 24.27
C PHE A 355 -11.11 -11.71 23.89
N PRO A 356 -10.41 -12.55 23.10
CA PRO A 356 -10.96 -13.79 22.56
C PRO A 356 -11.43 -14.78 23.63
N ASP A 357 -10.97 -14.62 24.88
CA ASP A 357 -11.19 -15.51 26.01
C ASP A 357 -12.38 -15.13 26.92
N TYR A 358 -13.18 -14.10 26.62
CA TYR A 358 -14.32 -13.71 27.47
C TYR A 358 -15.59 -13.42 26.64
N TYR A 359 -16.76 -13.61 27.24
CA TYR A 359 -18.06 -13.24 26.67
C TYR A 359 -18.99 -12.64 27.74
N HIS A 360 -19.91 -11.75 27.32
CA HIS A 360 -20.84 -11.06 28.20
C HIS A 360 -22.14 -11.87 28.38
N THR A 361 -22.62 -12.01 29.61
CA THR A 361 -23.94 -12.58 29.95
C THR A 361 -24.74 -11.60 30.81
N GLU A 362 -26.03 -11.84 31.04
CA GLU A 362 -26.85 -10.99 31.93
C GLU A 362 -26.30 -10.90 33.37
N ASP A 363 -25.55 -11.91 33.80
CA ASP A 363 -24.89 -11.96 35.12
C ASP A 363 -23.48 -11.35 35.13
N GLY A 364 -23.06 -10.69 34.04
CA GLY A 364 -21.73 -10.14 33.85
C GLY A 364 -20.83 -10.99 32.95
N TRP A 365 -19.53 -10.72 32.98
CA TRP A 365 -18.53 -11.33 32.09
C TRP A 365 -18.13 -12.72 32.57
N LYS A 366 -18.09 -13.68 31.64
CA LYS A 366 -17.60 -15.04 31.88
C LYS A 366 -16.40 -15.33 30.98
N LYS A 367 -15.38 -15.99 31.54
CA LYS A 367 -14.25 -16.52 30.78
C LYS A 367 -14.74 -17.66 29.90
N LYS A 368 -14.32 -17.71 28.64
CA LYS A 368 -14.35 -18.94 27.83
C LYS A 368 -13.39 -19.92 28.49
N GLU A 369 -13.89 -20.70 29.45
CA GLU A 369 -13.18 -21.89 29.87
C GLU A 369 -12.93 -22.74 28.62
N LYS A 370 -11.71 -23.28 28.49
CA LYS A 370 -11.44 -24.33 27.51
C LYS A 370 -12.34 -25.51 27.87
N VAL A 371 -13.53 -25.55 27.31
CA VAL A 371 -14.39 -26.72 27.36
C VAL A 371 -13.69 -27.74 26.47
N ASP A 372 -12.85 -28.58 27.09
CA ASP A 372 -12.49 -29.85 26.50
C ASP A 372 -13.80 -30.55 26.16
N GLN A 373 -14.01 -30.81 24.87
CA GLN A 373 -15.22 -31.40 24.30
C GLN A 373 -15.78 -32.53 25.16
N LYS A 374 -16.81 -32.22 25.93
CA LYS A 374 -17.99 -33.07 26.07
C LYS A 374 -19.19 -32.21 25.70
N VAL A 375 -19.50 -32.27 24.41
CA VAL A 375 -20.79 -31.86 23.87
C VAL A 375 -21.84 -32.73 24.55
N ASP A 376 -22.64 -32.14 25.44
CA ASP A 376 -24.02 -32.58 25.61
C ASP A 376 -24.89 -31.48 24.98
N GLU A 377 -25.72 -31.94 24.06
CA GLU A 377 -26.59 -31.18 23.17
C GLU A 377 -27.57 -30.30 23.96
N GLY A 378 -27.70 -29.02 23.59
CA GLY A 378 -28.89 -28.25 23.98
C GLY A 378 -28.75 -26.77 24.32
N VAL A 379 -27.69 -26.06 23.94
CA VAL A 379 -27.67 -24.59 24.04
C VAL A 379 -27.53 -24.00 22.64
N ASP A 380 -28.65 -23.50 22.11
CA ASP A 380 -28.67 -22.66 20.91
C ASP A 380 -27.97 -21.35 21.22
N ILE A 381 -26.76 -21.19 20.68
CA ILE A 381 -26.06 -19.90 20.63
C ILE A 381 -26.40 -19.32 19.27
N GLU A 382 -27.29 -18.32 19.22
CA GLU A 382 -27.52 -17.55 17.99
C GLU A 382 -26.25 -16.73 17.67
N PRO A 383 -25.61 -16.92 16.51
CA PRO A 383 -24.53 -16.04 16.08
C PRO A 383 -25.12 -14.69 15.68
N TYR A 384 -24.69 -13.63 16.38
CA TYR A 384 -24.93 -12.26 15.96
C TYR A 384 -24.17 -11.98 14.65
N TRP A 385 -24.91 -11.92 13.54
CA TRP A 385 -24.42 -11.39 12.28
C TRP A 385 -24.44 -9.85 12.35
N TRP A 386 -23.29 -9.22 12.17
CA TRP A 386 -23.17 -7.78 11.99
C TRP A 386 -23.81 -7.37 10.66
N ASN A 387 -24.92 -6.63 10.74
CA ASN A 387 -25.38 -5.75 9.66
C ASN A 387 -24.77 -4.37 9.90
N GLY A 388 -24.23 -3.79 8.84
CA GLY A 388 -23.31 -2.66 8.86
C GLY A 388 -23.79 -1.37 9.54
N LEU A 389 -22.77 -0.60 9.93
CA LEU A 389 -22.78 0.85 9.97
C LEU A 389 -21.70 1.31 9.01
#